data_AF-A0A958AHZ2-F1
#
_entry.id   AF-A0A958AHZ2-F1
#
_cell.length_a   1.000
_cell.length_b   1.000
_cell.length_c   1.000
_cell.angle_alpha   90.00
_cell.angle_beta   90.00
_cell.angle_gamma   90.00
#
_symmetry.space_group_name_H-M   'P 1'
#
loop_
_entity.id
_entity.type
_entity.pdbx_description
1 polymer ?
#
loop_
_entity_poly.entity_id
_entity_poly.type
_entity_poly.pdbx_seq_one_letter_code
_entity_poly.pdbx_strand_id
1 'polypeptide(L)' 'MPPPPQQRPDRGFLDAPSQGITVEFQYNPDNITDWRSVNYATLNAPGRIVPVRQYTHGSDRELSFKVLVDST' A
#
# COMPACT_ATOMS: atom_id res chain seq x y z
N MET A 1 32.67 -30.19 10.27
CA MET A 1 31.97 -28.87 10.29
C MET A 1 30.66 -29.05 9.56
N PRO A 2 29.49 -28.80 10.17
CA PRO A 2 28.23 -28.85 9.44
C PRO A 2 28.21 -27.75 8.37
N PRO A 3 27.53 -27.96 7.23
CA PRO A 3 27.37 -26.90 6.24
C PRO A 3 26.67 -25.70 6.88
N PRO A 4 26.99 -24.47 6.46
CA PRO A 4 26.28 -23.29 6.92
C PRO A 4 24.79 -23.47 6.60
N PRO A 5 23.88 -23.00 7.48
CA PRO A 5 22.45 -23.02 7.20
C PRO A 5 22.21 -22.30 5.87
N GLN A 6 21.55 -22.98 4.93
CA GLN A 6 21.11 -22.35 3.69
C GLN A 6 20.09 -21.28 4.06
N GLN A 7 20.46 -20.01 3.90
CA GLN A 7 19.50 -18.92 4.00
C GLN A 7 18.48 -19.10 2.88
N ARG A 8 17.24 -19.41 3.27
CA ARG A 8 16.12 -19.35 2.35
C ARG A 8 15.96 -17.87 1.97
N PRO A 9 15.95 -17.50 0.69
CA PRO A 9 15.71 -16.10 0.33
C PRO A 9 14.34 -15.69 0.87
N ASP A 10 14.28 -14.53 1.52
CA ASP A 10 13.02 -13.95 1.98
C ASP A 10 12.15 -13.66 0.75
N ARG A 11 11.05 -14.42 0.61
CA ARG A 11 10.10 -14.25 -0.49
C ARG A 11 8.94 -13.37 -0.02
N GLY A 12 8.68 -12.31 -0.79
CA GLY A 12 7.51 -11.47 -0.58
C GLY A 12 6.33 -11.95 -1.44
N PHE A 13 5.12 -11.72 -0.94
CA PHE A 13 3.88 -12.05 -1.64
C PHE A 13 2.99 -10.81 -1.75
N LEU A 14 2.47 -10.55 -2.94
CA LEU A 14 1.30 -9.71 -3.13
C LEU A 14 0.11 -10.64 -3.35
N ASP A 15 -0.85 -10.58 -2.43
CA ASP A 15 -2.09 -11.36 -2.55
C ASP A 15 -3.28 -10.41 -2.72
N ALA A 16 -3.97 -10.54 -3.86
CA ALA A 16 -5.18 -9.82 -4.20
C ALA A 16 -6.33 -10.83 -4.35
N PRO A 17 -6.88 -11.35 -3.23
CA PRO A 17 -7.80 -12.48 -3.24
C PRO A 17 -9.12 -12.19 -3.96
N SER A 18 -9.58 -10.93 -3.95
CA SER A 18 -10.77 -10.50 -4.70
C SER A 18 -10.61 -10.56 -6.22
N GLN A 19 -9.36 -10.55 -6.70
CA GLN A 19 -9.02 -10.63 -8.13
C GLN A 19 -8.45 -12.01 -8.51
N GLY A 20 -8.25 -12.91 -7.53
CA GLY A 20 -7.61 -14.20 -7.75
C GLY A 20 -6.15 -14.10 -8.19
N ILE A 21 -5.47 -13.00 -7.86
CA ILE A 21 -4.09 -12.75 -8.26
C ILE A 21 -3.18 -12.94 -7.04
N THR A 22 -2.22 -13.84 -7.15
CA THR A 22 -1.12 -13.98 -6.19
C THR A 22 0.20 -13.86 -6.96
N VAL A 23 1.04 -12.92 -6.55
CA VAL A 23 2.37 -12.71 -7.13
C VAL A 23 3.42 -12.97 -6.06
N GLU A 24 4.24 -13.98 -6.30
CA GLU A 24 5.44 -14.28 -5.51
C GLU A 24 6.63 -13.57 -6.14
N PHE A 25 7.37 -12.80 -5.34
CA PHE A 25 8.59 -12.13 -5.78
C PHE A 25 9.77 -12.51 -4.90
N GLN A 26 10.90 -12.80 -5.55
CA GLN A 26 12.13 -13.26 -4.91
C GLN A 26 12.92 -12.13 -4.25
N TYR A 27 12.67 -10.89 -4.67
CA TYR A 27 13.34 -9.71 -4.14
C TYR A 27 12.30 -8.73 -3.59
N ASN A 28 12.53 -8.25 -2.37
CA ASN A 28 11.74 -7.17 -1.82
C ASN A 28 11.91 -5.91 -2.69
N PRO A 29 10.84 -5.14 -2.94
CA PRO A 29 10.95 -3.90 -3.67
C PRO A 29 11.87 -2.93 -2.91
N ASP A 30 12.79 -2.26 -3.62
CA ASP A 30 13.70 -1.28 -3.01
C ASP A 30 12.94 -0.09 -2.40
N ASN A 31 11.79 0.24 -3.00
CA ASN A 31 10.97 1.37 -2.60
C ASN A 31 9.49 1.01 -2.72
N ILE A 32 8.72 1.43 -1.72
CA ILE A 32 7.26 1.31 -1.69
C ILE A 32 6.69 2.72 -1.51
N THR A 33 5.77 3.11 -2.40
CA THR A 33 5.00 4.33 -2.25
C THR A 33 3.61 3.97 -1.71
N ASP A 34 3.22 4.62 -0.62
CA ASP A 34 1.91 4.46 0.02
C ASP A 34 1.19 5.81 0.02
N TRP A 35 0.17 5.92 -0.81
CA TRP A 35 -0.65 7.12 -0.88
C TRP A 35 -1.96 6.91 -0.15
N ARG A 36 -2.25 7.83 0.77
CA ARG A 36 -3.46 7.83 1.58
C ARG A 36 -4.14 9.18 1.46
N SER A 37 -5.44 9.18 1.25
CA SER A 37 -6.23 10.40 1.26
C SER A 37 -7.47 10.28 2.14
N VAL A 38 -7.92 11.43 2.64
CA VAL A 38 -9.08 11.56 3.51
C VAL A 38 -9.93 12.70 2.99
N ASN A 39 -11.23 12.47 2.94
CA ASN A 39 -12.19 13.42 2.42
C ASN A 39 -12.80 14.25 3.55
N TYR A 40 -12.97 15.55 3.28
CA TYR A 40 -13.60 16.50 4.17
C TYR A 40 -14.63 17.32 3.40
N ALA A 41 -15.80 17.53 4.01
CA ALA A 41 -16.81 18.45 3.51
C ALA A 41 -16.67 19.81 4.18
N THR A 42 -16.90 20.89 3.42
CA THR A 42 -17.04 22.23 4.02
C THR A 42 -18.47 22.39 4.51
N LEU A 43 -18.65 22.63 5.81
CA LEU A 43 -19.96 22.86 6.39
C LEU A 43 -20.28 24.36 6.34
N ASN A 44 -21.34 24.74 5.62
CA ASN A 44 -21.83 26.11 5.58
C ASN A 44 -23.09 26.22 6.45
N ALA A 45 -23.05 27.08 7.47
CA ALA A 45 -24.16 27.32 8.37
C ALA A 45 -24.46 28.82 8.47
N PRO A 46 -25.74 29.25 8.55
CA PRO A 46 -26.10 30.65 8.72
C PRO A 46 -25.42 31.26 9.96
N GLY A 47 -24.94 32.50 9.85
CA GLY A 47 -24.26 33.21 10.94
C GLY A 47 -22.80 32.82 11.16
N ARG A 48 -22.25 31.93 10.34
CA ARG A 48 -20.86 31.47 10.49
C ARG A 48 -19.91 32.20 9.54
N ILE A 49 -18.89 32.82 10.13
CA ILE A 49 -17.95 33.71 9.44
C ILE A 49 -16.76 32.95 8.82
N VAL A 50 -16.41 31.78 9.38
CA VAL A 50 -15.27 30.95 8.92
C VAL A 50 -15.70 29.54 8.50
N PRO A 51 -15.13 28.99 7.41
CA PRO A 51 -15.39 27.61 7.00
C PRO A 51 -14.79 26.61 8.02
N VAL A 52 -15.49 25.51 8.21
CA VAL A 52 -15.16 24.39 9.10
C VAL A 52 -15.26 23.18 8.19
N ARG A 53 -14.20 22.39 8.24
CA ARG A 53 -14.10 21.13 7.52
C ARG A 53 -14.54 20.02 8.46
N GLN A 54 -15.54 19.25 8.03
CA GLN A 54 -15.99 18.08 8.72
C GLN A 54 -15.47 16.84 7.99
N TYR A 55 -14.91 15.90 8.75
CA TYR A 55 -14.53 14.60 8.21
C TYR A 55 -15.76 13.89 7.62
N THR A 56 -15.61 13.31 6.44
CA THR A 56 -16.67 12.51 5.81
C THR A 56 -16.32 11.03 5.83
N HIS A 57 -15.26 10.65 5.12
CA HIS A 57 -14.78 9.28 5.01
C HIS A 57 -13.32 9.23 4.55
N GLY A 58 -12.66 8.09 4.76
CA GLY A 58 -11.40 7.77 4.09
C GLY A 58 -11.60 7.57 2.58
N SER A 59 -10.56 7.82 1.80
CA SER A 59 -10.54 7.48 0.37
C SER A 59 -9.77 6.18 0.15
N ASP A 60 -9.70 5.75 -1.11
CA ASP A 60 -8.84 4.66 -1.55
C ASP A 60 -7.39 4.90 -1.13
N ARG A 61 -6.76 3.82 -0.66
CA ARG A 61 -5.32 3.74 -0.38
C ARG A 61 -4.65 3.11 -1.58
N GLU A 62 -3.66 3.79 -2.13
CA GLU A 62 -2.89 3.28 -3.27
C GLU A 62 -1.50 2.86 -2.80
N LEU A 63 -1.15 1.59 -3.08
CA LEU A 63 0.17 1.05 -2.83
C LEU A 63 0.85 0.76 -4.16
N SER A 64 2.00 1.38 -4.40
CA SER A 64 2.74 1.25 -5.65
C SER A 64 4.19 0.86 -5.36
N PHE A 65 4.67 -0.17 -6.06
CA PHE A 65 6.05 -0.61 -5.97
C PHE A 65 6.45 -1.29 -7.28
N LYS A 66 7.76 -1.46 -7.48
CA LYS A 66 8.32 -2.20 -8.63
C LYS A 66 8.98 -3.46 -8.13
N VAL A 67 8.73 -4.57 -8.82
CA VAL A 67 9.40 -5.85 -8.58
C VAL A 67 10.26 -6.20 -9.77
N LEU A 68 11.44 -6.75 -9.50
CA LEU A 68 12.26 -7.40 -10.52
C LEU A 68 11.77 -8.85 -10.65
N VAL A 69 11.36 -9.22 -11.86
CA VAL A 69 11.04 -10.60 -12.21
C VAL A 69 12.17 -11.10 -13.10
N ASP A 70 12.94 -12.05 -12.60
CA ASP A 70 14.03 -12.70 -13.34
C ASP A 70 13.62 -14.12 -13.73
N SER A 71 13.95 -14.55 -14.95
CA SER A 71 13.71 -15.90 -15.46
C SER A 71 15.02 -16.56 -15.83
N THR A 72 15.88 -16.79 -14.85
CA THR A 72 17.08 -17.61 -14.98
C THR A 72 16.93 -18.91 -14.24
#